data_AF-A0A9D2GC65-F1
#
_entry.id   AF-A0A9D2GC65-F1
#
_cell.length_a   1.000
_cell.length_b   1.000
_cell.length_c   1.000
_cell.angle_alpha   90.00
_cell.angle_beta   90.00
_cell.angle_gamma   90.00
#
_symmetry.space_group_name_H-M   'P 1'
#
loop_
_entity.id
_entity.type
_entity.pdbx_description
1 polymer ?
#
loop_
_entity_poly.entity_id
_entity_poly.type
_entity_poly.pdbx_seq_one_letter_code
_entity_poly.pdbx_strand_id
1 'polypeptide(L)'
;NLNGAEIKGNSAARGGGVYVEGYSNLPATLVMEKGTISENKLLVLEDPYDPSYSYQADGGGICAWSVESSNTVIDIRGGVIEKNIVSDETAGTEGAGSVISLNSSGYGYFPTLNLSGSPKIAGDVFLWDESDQGPVIQVTDTFTPVEPVNVDANYKTAGTVAVTYNEKITPNISQFVSADERMGFVADGQSLKWEQLLRVVFKDETNKITYKAIYLIPNSNIEASLAPTTSDDVPARAGYTLDGWKGYGENEKWDFATDTVNSNMTLLAVWSLNAPAVSLEADQTYLHGDVTLKAAASHDATVTYTYQWYKDGQAIDGQTSDSLTATEAGSYTVKVAASDGTLTSAEAESNTIVIFDCSSAAFDDLNLEAWYHEATDYVLTNELMEGYPDKTFKPNAHLSRAILVQILYNKDGAPEVTGTDEYTDTENDAWYSDAVLWATQNDIIEGYDESHFGPDDNVTREQMVAILYRYADYKGVDISASADLTQFTDADQVSEYAVVPAQWAVAEKLIEGMDDGTFSPKGNATRAQIATIIMRYCENVE
;
A
#
# COMPACT_ATOMS: atom_id res chain seq x y z
N ASN A 1 -33.39 -49.38 -10.12
CA ASN A 1 -32.87 -48.79 -8.86
C ASN A 1 -31.39 -49.15 -8.76
N LEU A 2 -30.51 -48.15 -8.67
CA LEU A 2 -29.04 -48.27 -8.62
C LEU A 2 -28.45 -47.94 -7.24
N ASN A 3 -29.25 -47.94 -6.18
CA ASN A 3 -28.82 -47.54 -4.84
C ASN A 3 -27.62 -48.38 -4.35
N GLY A 4 -26.45 -47.73 -4.29
CA GLY A 4 -25.18 -48.33 -3.87
C GLY A 4 -24.44 -49.09 -4.95
N ALA A 5 -24.88 -49.01 -6.22
CA ALA A 5 -24.18 -49.60 -7.35
C ALA A 5 -22.91 -48.82 -7.69
N GLU A 6 -21.91 -49.54 -8.18
CA GLU A 6 -20.69 -48.98 -8.78
C GLU A 6 -20.64 -49.42 -10.26
N ILE A 7 -20.83 -48.46 -11.17
CA ILE A 7 -20.81 -48.68 -12.62
C ILE A 7 -19.62 -47.91 -13.18
N LYS A 8 -18.54 -48.66 -13.46
CA LYS A 8 -17.24 -48.07 -13.72
C LYS A 8 -16.49 -48.74 -14.86
N GLY A 9 -15.80 -47.96 -15.68
CA GLY A 9 -14.86 -48.47 -16.68
C GLY A 9 -15.52 -49.13 -17.89
N ASN A 10 -16.83 -48.94 -18.09
CA ASN A 10 -17.53 -49.53 -19.21
C ASN A 10 -17.21 -48.77 -20.51
N SER A 11 -17.37 -49.45 -21.64
CA SER A 11 -17.27 -48.84 -22.97
C SER A 11 -18.41 -49.37 -23.81
N ALA A 12 -19.32 -48.48 -24.20
CA ALA A 12 -20.52 -48.84 -24.93
C ALA A 12 -20.79 -47.83 -26.03
N ALA A 13 -21.55 -48.26 -27.04
CA ALA A 13 -21.96 -47.39 -28.13
C ALA A 13 -23.27 -46.65 -27.86
N ARG A 14 -23.99 -46.92 -26.76
CA ARG A 14 -25.21 -46.20 -26.33
C ARG A 14 -25.23 -46.20 -24.80
N GLY A 15 -25.07 -45.05 -24.17
CA GLY A 15 -24.94 -44.95 -22.71
C GLY A 15 -23.68 -45.65 -22.20
N GLY A 16 -22.57 -44.91 -22.09
CA GLY A 16 -21.27 -45.48 -21.70
C GLY A 16 -21.33 -46.28 -20.41
N GLY A 17 -22.11 -45.84 -19.41
CA GLY A 17 -22.39 -46.58 -18.18
C GLY A 17 -23.79 -47.23 -18.15
N VAL A 18 -24.84 -46.45 -18.39
CA VAL A 18 -26.24 -46.88 -18.27
C VAL A 18 -27.06 -46.37 -19.45
N TYR A 19 -27.86 -47.25 -20.06
CA TYR A 19 -28.87 -46.89 -21.06
C TYR A 19 -30.27 -47.20 -20.52
N VAL A 20 -31.19 -46.24 -20.63
CA VAL A 20 -32.56 -46.32 -20.13
C VAL A 20 -33.51 -45.86 -21.22
N GLU A 21 -34.45 -46.72 -21.62
CA GLU A 21 -35.41 -46.41 -22.68
C GLU A 21 -36.81 -46.85 -22.29
N GLY A 22 -37.77 -45.93 -22.43
CA GLY A 22 -39.19 -46.20 -22.41
C GLY A 22 -39.69 -46.34 -23.84
N TYR A 23 -40.47 -47.39 -24.11
CA TYR A 23 -40.82 -47.78 -25.48
C TYR A 23 -42.27 -48.32 -25.57
N SER A 24 -43.05 -47.86 -26.55
CA SER A 24 -44.38 -48.41 -26.90
C SER A 24 -45.34 -48.61 -25.71
N ASN A 25 -45.60 -47.55 -24.94
CA ASN A 25 -46.38 -47.51 -23.69
C ASN A 25 -45.77 -48.24 -22.48
N LEU A 26 -44.47 -48.57 -22.51
CA LEU A 26 -43.75 -49.13 -21.37
C LEU A 26 -42.83 -48.04 -20.77
N PRO A 27 -43.21 -47.39 -19.66
CA PRO A 27 -42.36 -46.40 -19.04
C PRO A 27 -41.14 -47.03 -18.38
N ALA A 28 -40.03 -46.30 -18.34
CA ALA A 28 -38.80 -46.71 -17.68
C ALA A 28 -38.43 -45.74 -16.57
N THR A 29 -37.93 -46.24 -15.44
CA THR A 29 -37.47 -45.39 -14.34
C THR A 29 -36.15 -45.89 -13.76
N LEU A 30 -35.15 -45.02 -13.80
CA LEU A 30 -33.90 -45.17 -13.07
C LEU A 30 -33.99 -44.36 -11.77
N VAL A 31 -33.55 -44.94 -10.66
CA VAL A 31 -33.48 -44.25 -9.36
C VAL A 31 -32.10 -44.47 -8.77
N MET A 32 -31.44 -43.40 -8.34
CA MET A 32 -30.12 -43.41 -7.70
C MET A 32 -30.10 -42.47 -6.49
N GLU A 33 -30.06 -43.04 -5.29
CA GLU A 33 -29.95 -42.31 -4.01
C GLU A 33 -28.50 -42.25 -3.50
N LYS A 34 -27.67 -43.21 -3.91
CA LYS A 34 -26.24 -43.31 -3.60
C LYS A 34 -25.56 -44.27 -4.58
N GLY A 35 -24.24 -44.25 -4.65
CA GLY A 35 -23.43 -45.08 -5.56
C GLY A 35 -22.55 -44.23 -6.48
N THR A 36 -21.95 -44.87 -7.48
CA THR A 36 -21.00 -44.23 -8.39
C THR A 36 -21.20 -44.68 -9.83
N ILE A 37 -21.25 -43.73 -10.77
CA ILE A 37 -21.18 -43.95 -12.21
C ILE A 37 -20.00 -43.14 -12.74
N SER A 38 -18.86 -43.78 -13.01
CA SER A 38 -17.64 -43.05 -13.33
C SER A 38 -16.73 -43.75 -14.32
N GLU A 39 -15.86 -43.01 -15.00
CA GLU A 39 -14.84 -43.57 -15.90
C GLU A 39 -15.45 -44.46 -17.01
N ASN A 40 -16.72 -44.26 -17.34
CA ASN A 40 -17.35 -44.94 -18.47
C ASN A 40 -17.07 -44.16 -19.76
N LYS A 41 -17.07 -44.86 -20.89
CA LYS A 41 -16.70 -44.31 -22.19
C LYS A 41 -17.82 -44.57 -23.20
N LEU A 42 -18.34 -43.50 -23.79
CA LEU A 42 -19.15 -43.60 -24.99
C LEU A 42 -18.23 -43.79 -26.20
N LEU A 43 -18.50 -44.81 -27.00
CA LEU A 43 -17.79 -45.12 -28.24
C LEU A 43 -18.49 -44.45 -29.44
N VAL A 44 -17.69 -43.87 -30.36
CA VAL A 44 -18.19 -43.40 -31.66
C VAL A 44 -18.63 -44.57 -32.51
N LEU A 45 -19.80 -44.44 -33.14
CA LEU A 45 -20.25 -45.33 -34.20
C LEU A 45 -20.02 -44.66 -35.57
N GLU A 46 -19.36 -45.37 -36.47
CA GLU A 46 -19.33 -45.01 -37.90
C GLU A 46 -20.65 -45.45 -38.54
N ASP A 47 -21.26 -44.61 -39.38
CA ASP A 47 -22.39 -45.02 -40.19
C ASP A 47 -21.92 -46.11 -41.18
N PRO A 48 -22.49 -47.33 -41.10
CA PRO A 48 -22.08 -48.43 -41.99
C PRO A 48 -22.39 -48.17 -43.47
N TYR A 49 -23.19 -47.16 -43.79
CA TYR A 49 -23.59 -46.75 -45.14
C TYR A 49 -22.93 -45.44 -45.59
N ASP A 50 -22.40 -44.63 -44.67
CA ASP A 50 -21.61 -43.44 -44.95
C ASP A 50 -20.43 -43.31 -43.97
N PRO A 51 -19.24 -43.83 -44.30
CA PRO A 51 -18.07 -43.74 -43.44
C PRO A 51 -17.58 -42.31 -43.18
N SER A 52 -18.11 -41.31 -43.89
CA SER A 52 -17.86 -39.89 -43.62
C SER A 52 -18.82 -39.30 -42.58
N TYR A 53 -19.87 -40.03 -42.23
CA TYR A 53 -20.83 -39.71 -41.19
C TYR A 53 -20.58 -40.60 -39.96
N SER A 54 -20.13 -40.00 -38.87
CA SER A 54 -20.15 -40.66 -37.56
C SER A 54 -21.34 -40.12 -36.79
N TYR A 55 -22.14 -41.00 -36.21
CA TYR A 55 -23.18 -40.59 -35.27
C TYR A 55 -22.72 -40.97 -33.87
N GLN A 56 -22.66 -39.98 -32.99
CA GLN A 56 -22.45 -40.22 -31.59
C GLN A 56 -23.76 -40.71 -31.00
N ALA A 57 -23.68 -41.75 -30.20
CA ALA A 57 -24.85 -42.38 -29.63
C ALA A 57 -24.89 -42.12 -28.13
N ASP A 58 -25.31 -40.91 -27.79
CA ASP A 58 -26.03 -40.56 -26.57
C ASP A 58 -25.41 -41.00 -25.22
N GLY A 59 -24.75 -40.05 -24.53
CA GLY A 59 -24.45 -40.09 -23.09
C GLY A 59 -23.23 -40.92 -22.63
N GLY A 60 -22.20 -40.28 -22.08
CA GLY A 60 -21.03 -40.98 -21.52
C GLY A 60 -21.30 -41.74 -20.22
N GLY A 61 -22.15 -41.19 -19.34
CA GLY A 61 -22.56 -41.82 -18.09
C GLY A 61 -23.92 -42.51 -18.22
N ILE A 62 -24.98 -41.72 -18.17
CA ILE A 62 -26.37 -42.15 -18.33
C ILE A 62 -26.92 -41.64 -19.66
N CYS A 63 -27.55 -42.52 -20.41
CA CYS A 63 -28.35 -42.20 -21.58
C CYS A 63 -29.82 -42.52 -21.30
N ALA A 64 -30.70 -41.54 -21.51
CA ALA A 64 -32.14 -41.72 -21.39
C ALA A 64 -32.83 -41.41 -22.72
N TRP A 65 -33.71 -42.31 -23.15
CA TRP A 65 -34.53 -42.17 -24.36
C TRP A 65 -36.01 -42.32 -24.04
N SER A 66 -36.85 -41.45 -24.60
CA SER A 66 -38.31 -41.62 -24.62
C SER A 66 -38.78 -41.79 -26.06
N VAL A 67 -39.44 -42.91 -26.33
CA VAL A 67 -39.93 -43.28 -27.67
C VAL A 67 -41.42 -43.66 -27.58
N GLU A 68 -42.21 -43.25 -28.58
CA GLU A 68 -43.59 -43.69 -28.80
C GLU A 68 -44.47 -43.75 -27.53
N SER A 69 -44.97 -42.60 -27.08
CA SER A 69 -45.96 -42.50 -25.98
C SER A 69 -45.52 -43.08 -24.62
N SER A 70 -44.21 -43.17 -24.37
CA SER A 70 -43.64 -43.71 -23.13
C SER A 70 -42.77 -42.68 -22.42
N ASN A 71 -42.92 -42.57 -21.10
CA ASN A 71 -42.10 -41.67 -20.29
C ASN A 71 -40.88 -42.41 -19.73
N THR A 72 -39.71 -41.81 -19.87
CA THR A 72 -38.47 -42.22 -19.20
C THR A 72 -38.12 -41.23 -18.10
N VAL A 73 -37.92 -41.74 -16.89
CA VAL A 73 -37.56 -40.91 -15.72
C VAL A 73 -36.21 -41.34 -15.18
N ILE A 74 -35.32 -40.37 -15.01
CA ILE A 74 -34.05 -40.53 -14.30
C ILE A 74 -34.16 -39.75 -13.00
N ASP A 75 -34.18 -40.43 -11.86
CA ASP A 75 -34.33 -39.83 -10.53
C ASP A 75 -33.03 -39.94 -9.74
N ILE A 76 -32.30 -38.83 -9.66
CA ILE A 76 -31.01 -38.72 -8.97
C ILE A 76 -31.19 -37.91 -7.69
N ARG A 77 -31.01 -38.58 -6.54
CA ARG A 77 -31.15 -38.00 -5.20
C ARG A 77 -29.83 -37.89 -4.44
N GLY A 78 -28.77 -38.52 -4.97
CA GLY A 78 -27.44 -38.57 -4.35
C GLY A 78 -26.47 -39.47 -5.12
N GLY A 79 -25.25 -39.60 -4.59
CA GLY A 79 -24.17 -40.34 -5.24
C GLY A 79 -23.31 -39.47 -6.17
N VAL A 80 -22.43 -40.13 -6.94
CA VAL A 80 -21.41 -39.47 -7.76
C VAL A 80 -21.49 -39.94 -9.21
N ILE A 81 -21.62 -39.00 -10.14
CA ILE A 81 -21.51 -39.23 -11.58
C ILE A 81 -20.37 -38.32 -12.08
N GLU A 82 -19.21 -38.89 -12.42
CA GLU A 82 -18.03 -38.09 -12.78
C GLU A 82 -17.11 -38.82 -13.77
N LYS A 83 -16.25 -38.08 -14.46
CA LYS A 83 -15.18 -38.63 -15.32
C LYS A 83 -15.69 -39.63 -16.38
N ASN A 84 -16.93 -39.47 -16.81
CA ASN A 84 -17.43 -40.21 -17.97
C ASN A 84 -17.04 -39.43 -19.22
N ILE A 85 -16.61 -40.15 -20.26
CA ILE A 85 -15.95 -39.55 -21.43
C ILE A 85 -16.73 -39.92 -22.68
N VAL A 86 -16.90 -38.96 -23.58
CA VAL A 86 -17.33 -39.21 -24.96
C VAL A 86 -16.08 -39.28 -25.82
N SER A 87 -15.83 -40.43 -26.47
CA SER A 87 -14.61 -40.58 -27.27
C SER A 87 -14.68 -39.68 -28.51
N ASP A 88 -13.65 -38.86 -28.70
CA ASP A 88 -13.45 -37.93 -29.82
C ASP A 88 -14.12 -36.55 -29.67
N GLU A 89 -13.60 -35.73 -28.75
CA GLU A 89 -13.92 -34.29 -28.61
C GLU A 89 -13.50 -33.46 -29.85
N THR A 90 -12.78 -34.05 -30.82
CA THR A 90 -12.23 -33.35 -31.99
C THR A 90 -13.17 -33.24 -33.19
N ALA A 91 -14.32 -33.90 -33.17
CA ALA A 91 -15.37 -33.69 -34.16
C ALA A 91 -16.35 -32.65 -33.62
N GLY A 92 -16.57 -31.55 -34.35
CA GLY A 92 -17.56 -30.52 -34.01
C GLY A 92 -18.99 -31.09 -34.00
N THR A 93 -19.31 -31.87 -32.99
CA THR A 93 -20.44 -32.80 -32.95
C THR A 93 -21.49 -32.27 -32.00
N GLU A 94 -22.69 -32.16 -32.54
CA GLU A 94 -23.89 -31.79 -31.82
C GLU A 94 -24.16 -32.85 -30.73
N GLY A 95 -23.94 -32.52 -29.46
CA GLY A 95 -24.84 -32.93 -28.37
C GLY A 95 -24.69 -34.25 -27.61
N ALA A 96 -23.49 -34.77 -27.40
CA ALA A 96 -23.31 -35.88 -26.45
C ALA A 96 -23.00 -35.38 -25.02
N GLY A 97 -24.00 -35.36 -24.14
CA GLY A 97 -23.79 -35.07 -22.71
C GLY A 97 -22.77 -36.01 -22.08
N SER A 98 -21.68 -35.47 -21.54
CA SER A 98 -20.56 -36.28 -21.04
C SER A 98 -20.96 -37.13 -19.82
N VAL A 99 -21.93 -36.69 -19.03
CA VAL A 99 -22.44 -37.45 -17.86
C VAL A 99 -23.88 -37.92 -17.99
N ILE A 100 -24.79 -37.11 -18.51
CA ILE A 100 -26.19 -37.48 -18.74
C ILE A 100 -26.65 -36.93 -20.08
N SER A 101 -27.33 -37.73 -20.89
CA SER A 101 -28.01 -37.26 -22.09
C SER A 101 -29.48 -37.68 -22.06
N LEU A 102 -30.39 -36.74 -22.31
CA LEU A 102 -31.84 -36.94 -22.38
C LEU A 102 -32.30 -36.74 -23.83
N ASN A 103 -32.81 -37.80 -24.45
CA ASN A 103 -33.09 -37.85 -25.89
C ASN A 103 -34.54 -38.23 -26.17
N SER A 104 -35.09 -37.70 -27.26
CA SER A 104 -36.46 -37.96 -27.72
C SER A 104 -36.50 -38.20 -29.22
N SER A 105 -37.40 -39.09 -29.66
CA SER A 105 -37.61 -39.44 -31.07
C SER A 105 -38.66 -38.58 -31.80
N GLY A 106 -38.95 -37.36 -31.33
CA GLY A 106 -39.74 -36.38 -32.10
C GLY A 106 -41.28 -36.46 -32.03
N TYR A 107 -41.88 -36.87 -30.91
CA TYR A 107 -43.36 -36.97 -30.76
C TYR A 107 -43.95 -36.30 -29.51
N GLY A 108 -43.28 -35.29 -28.93
CA GLY A 108 -43.77 -34.58 -27.74
C GLY A 108 -43.68 -35.38 -26.43
N TYR A 109 -42.89 -36.46 -26.41
CA TYR A 109 -42.58 -37.23 -25.20
C TYR A 109 -41.09 -37.11 -24.92
N PHE A 110 -40.74 -36.65 -23.72
CA PHE A 110 -39.36 -36.36 -23.35
C PHE A 110 -38.97 -37.11 -22.09
N PRO A 111 -37.70 -37.55 -21.97
CA PRO A 111 -37.19 -38.00 -20.69
C PRO A 111 -37.23 -36.86 -19.68
N THR A 112 -37.39 -37.21 -18.40
CA THR A 112 -37.31 -36.25 -17.30
C THR A 112 -36.16 -36.63 -16.39
N LEU A 113 -35.30 -35.66 -16.07
CA LEU A 113 -34.28 -35.78 -15.03
C LEU A 113 -34.79 -35.14 -13.75
N ASN A 114 -35.20 -35.96 -12.79
CA ASN A 114 -35.57 -35.51 -11.46
C ASN A 114 -34.31 -35.40 -10.59
N LEU A 115 -34.12 -34.23 -10.00
CA LEU A 115 -33.00 -33.91 -9.10
C LEU A 115 -33.51 -33.58 -7.70
N SER A 116 -32.82 -34.09 -6.69
CA SER A 116 -32.99 -33.75 -5.27
C SER A 116 -31.75 -34.16 -4.47
N GLY A 117 -31.71 -33.84 -3.18
CA GLY A 117 -30.61 -34.19 -2.29
C GLY A 117 -29.30 -33.49 -2.63
N SER A 118 -28.18 -34.20 -2.55
CA SER A 118 -26.83 -33.64 -2.75
C SER A 118 -25.94 -34.50 -3.66
N PRO A 119 -26.37 -34.81 -4.90
CA PRO A 119 -25.52 -35.54 -5.83
C PRO A 119 -24.34 -34.70 -6.31
N LYS A 120 -23.27 -35.37 -6.71
CA LYS A 120 -22.22 -34.80 -7.54
C LYS A 120 -22.44 -35.24 -8.99
N ILE A 121 -22.66 -34.28 -9.89
CA ILE A 121 -22.82 -34.51 -11.33
C ILE A 121 -21.76 -33.67 -12.03
N ALA A 122 -20.61 -34.29 -12.29
CA ALA A 122 -19.41 -33.61 -12.79
C ALA A 122 -19.23 -33.86 -14.29
N GLY A 123 -19.76 -32.95 -15.10
CA GLY A 123 -19.81 -32.96 -16.55
C GLY A 123 -21.16 -32.44 -17.05
N ASP A 124 -21.43 -32.61 -18.34
CA ASP A 124 -22.57 -31.97 -19.00
C ASP A 124 -23.81 -32.87 -19.02
N VAL A 125 -24.92 -32.30 -18.61
CA VAL A 125 -26.27 -32.83 -18.82
C VAL A 125 -26.79 -32.24 -20.13
N PHE A 126 -26.92 -33.08 -21.15
CA PHE A 126 -27.41 -32.65 -22.46
C PHE A 126 -28.90 -32.90 -22.63
N LEU A 127 -29.62 -31.85 -23.02
CA LEU A 127 -31.05 -31.84 -23.31
C LEU A 127 -31.22 -31.87 -24.83
N TRP A 128 -31.54 -33.04 -25.39
CA TRP A 128 -31.79 -33.20 -26.81
C TRP A 128 -33.28 -33.16 -27.11
N ASP A 129 -33.66 -32.25 -28.01
CA ASP A 129 -35.02 -32.07 -28.48
C ASP A 129 -35.05 -31.76 -29.97
N GLU A 130 -35.96 -32.34 -30.74
CA GLU A 130 -36.08 -32.05 -32.18
C GLU A 130 -37.20 -31.04 -32.50
N SER A 131 -37.91 -30.55 -31.47
CA SER A 131 -39.20 -29.85 -31.63
C SER A 131 -39.38 -28.58 -30.79
N ASP A 132 -38.35 -28.13 -30.08
CA ASP A 132 -38.36 -26.96 -29.17
C ASP A 132 -39.46 -27.03 -28.07
N GLN A 133 -39.74 -28.24 -27.58
CA GLN A 133 -40.63 -28.56 -26.44
C GLN A 133 -39.90 -29.28 -25.29
N GLY A 134 -38.57 -29.37 -25.39
CA GLY A 134 -37.69 -30.46 -24.99
C GLY A 134 -37.71 -31.02 -23.57
N PRO A 135 -36.78 -31.96 -23.28
CA PRO A 135 -36.66 -32.50 -21.94
C PRO A 135 -36.29 -31.37 -20.98
N VAL A 136 -36.98 -31.33 -19.84
CA VAL A 136 -36.68 -30.40 -18.75
C VAL A 136 -36.14 -31.17 -17.56
N ILE A 137 -35.20 -30.55 -16.86
CA ILE A 137 -34.76 -31.01 -15.55
C ILE A 137 -35.84 -30.60 -14.54
N GLN A 138 -36.20 -31.48 -13.62
CA GLN A 138 -37.16 -31.20 -12.56
C GLN A 138 -36.50 -31.28 -11.19
N VAL A 139 -36.46 -30.17 -10.46
CA VAL A 139 -36.06 -30.16 -9.06
C VAL A 139 -37.27 -30.54 -8.21
N THR A 140 -37.25 -31.76 -7.66
CA THR A 140 -38.43 -32.39 -7.06
C THR A 140 -38.49 -32.27 -5.54
N ASP A 141 -37.35 -32.06 -4.89
CA ASP A 141 -37.22 -31.78 -3.46
C ASP A 141 -35.96 -30.90 -3.27
N THR A 142 -35.64 -30.55 -2.02
CA THR A 142 -34.42 -29.83 -1.63
C THR A 142 -33.22 -30.35 -2.41
N PHE A 143 -32.58 -29.48 -3.18
CA PHE A 143 -31.46 -29.81 -4.06
C PHE A 143 -30.26 -28.94 -3.71
N THR A 144 -29.15 -29.58 -3.39
CA THR A 144 -27.90 -28.96 -2.94
C THR A 144 -26.75 -29.73 -3.57
N PRO A 145 -26.59 -29.64 -4.90
CA PRO A 145 -25.56 -30.40 -5.59
C PRO A 145 -24.18 -29.99 -5.08
N VAL A 146 -23.22 -30.92 -5.16
CA VAL A 146 -21.86 -30.69 -4.69
C VAL A 146 -21.18 -29.56 -5.48
N GLU A 147 -21.54 -29.41 -6.75
CA GLU A 147 -21.15 -28.33 -7.66
C GLU A 147 -22.32 -28.03 -8.61
N PRO A 148 -22.41 -26.83 -9.22
CA PRO A 148 -23.47 -26.52 -10.17
C PRO A 148 -23.52 -27.55 -11.31
N VAL A 149 -24.72 -27.99 -11.67
CA VAL A 149 -24.90 -28.94 -12.77
C VAL A 149 -24.69 -28.19 -14.09
N ASN A 150 -23.72 -28.64 -14.90
CA ASN A 150 -23.51 -28.09 -16.22
C ASN A 150 -24.58 -28.63 -17.18
N VAL A 151 -25.28 -27.73 -17.88
CA VAL A 151 -26.41 -28.07 -18.75
C VAL A 151 -26.12 -27.53 -20.14
N ASP A 152 -26.35 -28.36 -21.15
CA ASP A 152 -26.33 -27.95 -22.55
C ASP A 152 -27.59 -28.47 -23.25
N ALA A 153 -27.91 -27.87 -24.40
CA ALA A 153 -29.02 -28.25 -25.22
C ALA A 153 -28.75 -27.93 -26.69
N ASN A 154 -29.36 -28.71 -27.60
CA ASN A 154 -29.38 -28.37 -29.02
C ASN A 154 -30.30 -27.17 -29.29
N TYR A 155 -31.42 -27.06 -28.58
CA TYR A 155 -32.27 -25.87 -28.54
C TYR A 155 -32.18 -25.17 -27.19
N LYS A 156 -31.46 -24.04 -27.18
CA LYS A 156 -31.27 -23.14 -26.03
C LYS A 156 -31.71 -21.71 -26.36
N THR A 157 -32.86 -21.59 -27.03
CA THR A 157 -33.44 -20.29 -27.38
C THR A 157 -33.81 -19.53 -26.10
N ALA A 158 -33.45 -18.24 -26.02
CA ALA A 158 -33.80 -17.42 -24.85
C ALA A 158 -35.31 -17.45 -24.56
N GLY A 159 -35.67 -17.67 -23.30
CA GLY A 159 -37.05 -17.79 -22.83
C GLY A 159 -37.63 -19.21 -22.80
N THR A 160 -36.96 -20.21 -23.39
CA THR A 160 -37.39 -21.61 -23.27
C THR A 160 -36.96 -22.21 -21.93
N VAL A 161 -37.76 -23.15 -21.41
CA VAL A 161 -37.57 -23.72 -20.06
C VAL A 161 -36.50 -24.81 -20.10
N ALA A 162 -35.52 -24.72 -19.21
CA ALA A 162 -34.48 -25.75 -19.02
C ALA A 162 -34.71 -26.57 -17.75
N VAL A 163 -35.11 -25.88 -16.67
CA VAL A 163 -35.33 -26.48 -15.36
C VAL A 163 -36.67 -26.02 -14.81
N THR A 164 -37.46 -26.93 -14.25
CA THR A 164 -38.62 -26.61 -13.44
C THR A 164 -38.42 -27.07 -12.01
N TYR A 165 -39.16 -26.47 -11.10
CA TYR A 165 -39.09 -26.75 -9.67
C TYR A 165 -40.48 -27.15 -9.19
N ASN A 166 -40.56 -27.98 -8.16
CA ASN A 166 -41.83 -28.20 -7.48
C ASN A 166 -42.30 -26.92 -6.77
N GLU A 167 -43.62 -26.71 -6.67
CA GLU A 167 -44.25 -25.47 -6.15
C GLU A 167 -43.79 -25.02 -4.75
N LYS A 168 -43.17 -25.92 -3.99
CA LYS A 168 -42.70 -25.66 -2.62
C LYS A 168 -41.21 -25.30 -2.54
N ILE A 169 -40.51 -25.26 -3.68
CA ILE A 169 -39.07 -25.05 -3.75
C ILE A 169 -38.81 -23.75 -4.49
N THR A 170 -38.07 -22.81 -3.90
CA THR A 170 -37.69 -21.59 -4.62
C THR A 170 -36.64 -21.92 -5.68
N PRO A 171 -36.80 -21.49 -6.95
CA PRO A 171 -35.77 -21.67 -7.97
C PRO A 171 -34.46 -21.01 -7.58
N ASN A 172 -33.34 -21.68 -7.84
CA ASN A 172 -32.02 -21.17 -7.53
C ASN A 172 -31.09 -21.33 -8.74
N ILE A 173 -30.75 -20.20 -9.37
CA ILE A 173 -29.88 -20.18 -10.55
C ILE A 173 -28.48 -20.73 -10.27
N SER A 174 -27.95 -20.64 -9.03
CA SER A 174 -26.60 -21.07 -8.73
C SER A 174 -26.42 -22.59 -8.70
N GLN A 175 -27.51 -23.36 -8.77
CA GLN A 175 -27.48 -24.81 -8.87
C GLN A 175 -27.15 -25.32 -10.28
N PHE A 176 -27.18 -24.43 -11.28
CA PHE A 176 -27.03 -24.78 -12.70
C PHE A 176 -26.11 -23.78 -13.39
N VAL A 177 -25.34 -24.26 -14.36
CA VAL A 177 -24.52 -23.45 -15.26
C VAL A 177 -24.70 -23.95 -16.68
N SER A 178 -24.60 -23.06 -17.66
CA SER A 178 -24.68 -23.41 -19.08
C SER A 178 -23.32 -23.86 -19.59
N ALA A 179 -23.27 -24.89 -20.42
CA ALA A 179 -22.04 -25.29 -21.10
C ALA A 179 -21.65 -24.31 -22.23
N ASP A 180 -22.62 -23.58 -22.79
CA ASP A 180 -22.36 -22.47 -23.71
C ASP A 180 -22.16 -21.18 -22.90
N GLU A 181 -20.95 -20.62 -22.94
CA GLU A 181 -20.56 -19.41 -22.23
C GLU A 181 -21.40 -18.17 -22.59
N ARG A 182 -22.12 -18.20 -23.72
CA ARG A 182 -22.98 -17.10 -24.20
C ARG A 182 -24.41 -17.22 -23.69
N MET A 183 -24.73 -18.31 -23.00
CA MET A 183 -26.04 -18.63 -22.49
C MET A 183 -25.97 -18.79 -20.97
N GLY A 184 -27.08 -18.51 -20.30
CA GLY A 184 -27.23 -18.72 -18.87
C GLY A 184 -28.69 -18.95 -18.51
N PHE A 185 -28.98 -18.78 -17.23
CA PHE A 185 -30.32 -19.02 -16.69
C PHE A 185 -30.88 -17.81 -15.97
N VAL A 186 -32.16 -17.53 -16.20
CA VAL A 186 -32.95 -16.58 -15.41
C VAL A 186 -34.13 -17.30 -14.78
N ALA A 187 -34.45 -16.93 -13.55
CA ALA A 187 -35.63 -17.45 -12.86
C ALA A 187 -36.89 -16.72 -13.38
N ASP A 188 -37.88 -17.49 -13.80
CA ASP A 188 -39.20 -16.99 -14.18
C ASP A 188 -40.28 -17.91 -13.57
N GLY A 189 -40.98 -17.39 -12.56
CA GLY A 189 -41.93 -18.15 -11.76
C GLY A 189 -41.26 -19.36 -11.11
N GLN A 190 -41.69 -20.56 -11.48
CA GLN A 190 -41.21 -21.84 -10.94
C GLN A 190 -40.19 -22.54 -11.86
N SER A 191 -39.62 -21.79 -12.80
CA SER A 191 -38.72 -22.33 -13.83
C SER A 191 -37.42 -21.53 -13.91
N LEU A 192 -36.36 -22.17 -14.37
CA LEU A 192 -35.20 -21.51 -14.96
C LEU A 192 -35.30 -21.62 -16.47
N LYS A 193 -35.23 -20.46 -17.12
CA LYS A 193 -35.26 -20.33 -18.58
C LYS A 193 -33.89 -19.99 -19.11
N TRP A 194 -33.59 -20.46 -20.30
CA TRP A 194 -32.42 -20.03 -21.04
C TRP A 194 -32.46 -18.52 -21.26
N GLU A 195 -31.31 -17.87 -21.11
CA GLU A 195 -31.15 -16.44 -21.36
C GLU A 195 -29.86 -16.19 -22.14
N GLN A 196 -29.93 -15.28 -23.11
CA GLN A 196 -28.76 -14.86 -23.85
C GLN A 196 -27.95 -13.88 -23.02
N LEU A 197 -26.70 -14.23 -22.71
CA LEU A 197 -25.82 -13.37 -21.94
C LEU A 197 -25.26 -12.23 -22.80
N LEU A 198 -25.10 -11.08 -22.18
CA LEU A 198 -24.50 -9.90 -22.78
C LEU A 198 -22.98 -9.95 -22.63
N ARG A 199 -22.29 -9.74 -23.74
CA ARG A 199 -20.83 -9.72 -23.80
C ARG A 199 -20.31 -8.35 -23.40
N VAL A 200 -19.46 -8.30 -22.39
CA VAL A 200 -18.69 -7.12 -22.00
C VAL A 200 -17.24 -7.38 -22.32
N VAL A 201 -16.62 -6.48 -23.09
CA VAL A 201 -15.21 -6.58 -23.49
C VAL A 201 -14.40 -5.48 -22.84
N PHE A 202 -13.41 -5.85 -22.03
CA PHE A 202 -12.44 -4.96 -21.43
C PHE A 202 -11.24 -4.78 -22.37
N LYS A 203 -10.91 -3.53 -22.67
CA LYS A 203 -9.88 -3.18 -23.66
C LYS A 203 -8.96 -2.06 -23.20
N ASP A 204 -7.83 -1.92 -23.88
CA ASP A 204 -6.97 -0.75 -23.73
C ASP A 204 -7.69 0.55 -24.07
N GLU A 205 -7.10 1.68 -23.65
CA GLU A 205 -7.65 3.02 -23.87
C GLU A 205 -7.83 3.37 -25.36
N THR A 206 -7.14 2.66 -26.26
CA THR A 206 -7.24 2.86 -27.71
C THR A 206 -8.26 1.94 -28.41
N ASN A 207 -8.95 1.07 -27.67
CA ASN A 207 -9.92 0.09 -28.18
C ASN A 207 -9.32 -0.91 -29.21
N LYS A 208 -8.01 -1.18 -29.12
CA LYS A 208 -7.29 -2.08 -30.04
C LYS A 208 -6.93 -3.43 -29.42
N ILE A 209 -6.56 -3.43 -28.14
CA ILE A 209 -6.12 -4.62 -27.41
C ILE A 209 -7.27 -5.06 -26.51
N THR A 210 -7.60 -6.35 -26.56
CA THR A 210 -8.58 -6.95 -25.64
C THR A 210 -7.84 -7.58 -24.47
N TYR A 211 -8.18 -7.13 -23.26
CA TYR A 211 -7.66 -7.72 -22.03
C TYR A 211 -8.50 -8.92 -21.62
N LYS A 212 -9.83 -8.76 -21.62
CA LYS A 212 -10.76 -9.79 -21.13
C LYS A 212 -12.13 -9.63 -21.77
N ALA A 213 -12.87 -10.73 -21.91
CA ALA A 213 -14.28 -10.72 -22.21
C ALA A 213 -15.03 -11.52 -21.15
N ILE A 214 -16.17 -11.01 -20.72
CA ILE A 214 -17.08 -11.69 -19.79
C ILE A 214 -18.49 -11.67 -20.37
N TYR A 215 -19.33 -12.59 -19.87
CA TYR A 215 -20.72 -12.74 -20.26
C TYR A 215 -21.59 -12.64 -19.01
N LEU A 216 -22.60 -11.78 -19.07
CA LEU A 216 -23.43 -11.43 -17.92
C LEU A 216 -24.91 -11.49 -18.26
N ILE A 217 -25.73 -11.78 -17.25
CA ILE A 217 -27.19 -11.74 -17.40
C ILE A 217 -27.62 -10.29 -17.70
N PRO A 218 -28.54 -10.06 -18.65
CA PRO A 218 -29.06 -8.71 -18.91
C PRO A 218 -29.54 -7.99 -17.64
N ASN A 219 -29.23 -6.69 -17.55
CA ASN A 219 -29.56 -5.79 -16.44
C ASN A 219 -28.87 -6.14 -15.10
N SER A 220 -27.78 -6.90 -15.12
CA SER A 220 -26.94 -7.12 -13.94
C SER A 220 -25.80 -6.10 -13.86
N ASN A 221 -25.35 -5.84 -12.63
CA ASN A 221 -24.08 -5.16 -12.40
C ASN A 221 -22.90 -6.07 -12.73
N ILE A 222 -21.76 -5.48 -13.05
CA ILE A 222 -20.50 -6.23 -13.15
C ILE A 222 -19.92 -6.34 -11.73
N GLU A 223 -19.69 -7.54 -11.22
CA GLU A 223 -18.93 -7.69 -9.98
C GLU A 223 -17.50 -7.17 -10.19
N ALA A 224 -17.02 -6.30 -9.31
CA ALA A 224 -15.71 -5.65 -9.47
C ALA A 224 -14.55 -6.65 -9.59
N SER A 225 -14.66 -7.83 -8.97
CA SER A 225 -13.68 -8.93 -9.06
C SER A 225 -13.60 -9.58 -10.45
N LEU A 226 -14.61 -9.41 -11.30
CA LEU A 226 -14.59 -9.92 -12.68
C LEU A 226 -13.81 -8.99 -13.63
N ALA A 227 -13.69 -7.71 -13.27
CA ALA A 227 -12.93 -6.74 -14.05
C ALA A 227 -11.43 -7.09 -14.01
N PRO A 228 -10.72 -6.96 -15.14
CA PRO A 228 -9.30 -7.27 -15.19
C PRO A 228 -8.49 -6.24 -14.40
N THR A 229 -7.41 -6.70 -13.76
CA THR A 229 -6.48 -5.90 -12.97
C THR A 229 -5.07 -5.98 -13.55
N THR A 230 -4.16 -5.15 -13.03
CA THR A 230 -2.75 -5.15 -13.45
C THR A 230 -1.94 -6.35 -12.93
N SER A 231 -2.51 -7.19 -12.06
CA SER A 231 -1.82 -8.38 -11.54
C SER A 231 -1.74 -9.51 -12.55
N ASP A 232 -2.76 -9.65 -13.40
CA ASP A 232 -2.93 -10.85 -14.23
C ASP A 232 -3.29 -10.52 -15.69
N ASP A 233 -4.22 -9.57 -15.91
CA ASP A 233 -4.90 -9.40 -17.20
C ASP A 233 -4.47 -8.13 -17.96
N VAL A 234 -4.08 -7.06 -17.24
CA VAL A 234 -3.70 -5.77 -17.83
C VAL A 234 -2.18 -5.55 -17.67
N PRO A 235 -1.43 -5.28 -18.75
CA PRO A 235 -0.01 -4.96 -18.63
C PRO A 235 0.23 -3.73 -17.75
N ALA A 236 1.12 -3.84 -16.77
CA ALA A 236 1.54 -2.71 -15.95
C ALA A 236 2.20 -1.62 -16.79
N ARG A 237 1.89 -0.36 -16.49
CA ARG A 237 2.41 0.82 -17.18
C ARG A 237 3.21 1.67 -16.21
N ALA A 238 4.53 1.77 -16.42
CA ALA A 238 5.44 2.49 -15.53
C ALA A 238 5.02 3.96 -15.36
N GLY A 239 4.86 4.41 -14.12
CA GLY A 239 4.40 5.77 -13.78
C GLY A 239 2.89 5.99 -13.86
N TYR A 240 2.07 4.95 -14.07
CA TYR A 240 0.61 5.06 -14.13
C TYR A 240 -0.08 4.02 -13.25
N THR A 241 -1.29 4.34 -12.82
CA THR A 241 -2.19 3.44 -12.10
C THR A 241 -3.46 3.23 -12.92
N LEU A 242 -3.91 1.97 -13.04
CA LEU A 242 -5.21 1.66 -13.62
C LEU A 242 -6.29 2.17 -12.67
N ASP A 243 -6.96 3.23 -13.08
CA ASP A 243 -7.86 4.04 -12.27
C ASP A 243 -9.35 3.70 -12.52
N GLY A 244 -9.59 2.67 -13.34
CA GLY A 244 -10.90 2.09 -13.59
C GLY A 244 -11.17 1.87 -15.07
N TRP A 245 -12.46 1.86 -15.39
CA TRP A 245 -12.98 1.55 -16.71
C TRP A 245 -14.04 2.55 -17.11
N LYS A 246 -14.25 2.75 -18.41
CA LYS A 246 -15.36 3.58 -18.91
C LYS A 246 -15.98 3.00 -20.17
N GLY A 247 -17.25 3.31 -20.43
CA GLY A 247 -17.91 2.91 -21.68
C GLY A 247 -17.19 3.44 -22.93
N TYR A 248 -17.15 2.65 -24.00
CA TYR A 248 -16.63 3.13 -25.29
C TYR A 248 -17.50 4.26 -25.84
N GLY A 249 -16.92 5.45 -26.01
CA GLY A 249 -17.65 6.67 -26.39
C GLY A 249 -18.13 7.50 -25.20
N GLU A 250 -17.95 7.01 -23.97
CA GLU A 250 -18.34 7.69 -22.75
C GLU A 250 -17.16 8.43 -22.09
N ASN A 251 -17.49 9.42 -21.28
CA ASN A 251 -16.52 10.21 -20.51
C ASN A 251 -16.46 9.77 -19.04
N GLU A 252 -17.60 9.43 -18.46
CA GLU A 252 -17.69 9.00 -17.07
C GLU A 252 -17.15 7.59 -16.88
N LYS A 253 -16.53 7.36 -15.72
CA LYS A 253 -16.09 6.02 -15.32
C LYS A 253 -17.31 5.15 -15.03
N TRP A 254 -17.17 3.86 -15.33
CA TRP A 254 -18.12 2.83 -14.98
C TRP A 254 -18.14 2.62 -13.46
N ASP A 255 -19.31 2.75 -12.86
CA ASP A 255 -19.54 2.45 -11.45
C ASP A 255 -20.00 0.98 -11.31
N PHE A 256 -19.09 0.12 -10.84
CA PHE A 256 -19.38 -1.30 -10.66
C PHE A 256 -20.49 -1.58 -9.63
N ALA A 257 -20.83 -0.64 -8.75
CA ALA A 257 -21.88 -0.79 -7.75
C ALA A 257 -23.26 -0.42 -8.28
N THR A 258 -23.36 0.52 -9.22
CA THR A 258 -24.65 1.05 -9.69
C THR A 258 -24.95 0.82 -11.15
N ASP A 259 -23.93 0.75 -12.01
CA ASP A 259 -24.13 0.61 -13.44
C ASP A 259 -24.46 -0.84 -13.82
N THR A 260 -25.44 -0.99 -14.71
CA THR A 260 -25.95 -2.28 -15.17
C THR A 260 -25.69 -2.49 -16.66
N VAL A 261 -25.38 -3.72 -17.05
CA VAL A 261 -25.16 -4.11 -18.45
C VAL A 261 -26.51 -4.36 -19.13
N ASN A 262 -26.89 -3.49 -20.06
CA ASN A 262 -28.17 -3.58 -20.78
C ASN A 262 -28.04 -3.99 -22.26
N SER A 263 -26.82 -3.99 -22.79
CA SER A 263 -26.48 -4.43 -24.14
C SER A 263 -25.02 -4.89 -24.21
N ASN A 264 -24.64 -5.56 -25.31
CA ASN A 264 -23.23 -5.88 -25.55
C ASN A 264 -22.41 -4.58 -25.59
N MET A 265 -21.33 -4.53 -24.80
CA MET A 265 -20.59 -3.29 -24.62
C MET A 265 -19.08 -3.49 -24.53
N THR A 266 -18.36 -2.38 -24.65
CA THR A 266 -16.91 -2.31 -24.48
C THR A 266 -16.59 -1.33 -23.36
N LEU A 267 -15.76 -1.76 -22.43
CA LEU A 267 -15.18 -0.95 -21.37
C LEU A 267 -13.69 -0.71 -21.67
N LEU A 268 -13.29 0.56 -21.71
CA LEU A 268 -11.91 0.98 -21.95
C LEU A 268 -11.21 1.27 -20.63
N ALA A 269 -9.94 0.88 -20.53
CA ALA A 269 -9.09 1.20 -19.40
C ALA A 269 -8.93 2.71 -19.25
N VAL A 270 -9.02 3.18 -18.00
CA VAL A 270 -8.75 4.57 -17.61
C VAL A 270 -7.50 4.58 -16.75
N TRP A 271 -6.50 5.36 -17.14
CA TRP A 271 -5.23 5.47 -16.42
C TRP A 271 -5.12 6.84 -15.76
N SER A 272 -4.57 6.85 -14.55
CA SER A 272 -4.12 8.06 -13.88
C SER A 272 -2.59 8.09 -13.81
N LEU A 273 -2.02 9.28 -14.02
CA LEU A 273 -0.58 9.51 -13.90
C LEU A 273 -0.23 9.59 -12.41
N ASN A 274 0.78 8.85 -11.98
CA ASN A 274 1.19 8.81 -10.58
C ASN A 274 1.81 10.14 -10.16
N ALA A 275 1.71 10.48 -8.87
CA ALA A 275 2.40 11.66 -8.33
C ALA A 275 3.93 11.44 -8.38
N PRO A 276 4.73 12.49 -8.60
CA PRO A 276 6.18 12.38 -8.57
C PRO A 276 6.69 12.17 -7.14
N ALA A 277 7.91 11.65 -7.02
CA ALA A 277 8.66 11.73 -5.77
C ALA A 277 9.45 13.06 -5.75
N VAL A 278 9.39 13.78 -4.64
CA VAL A 278 9.97 15.13 -4.50
C VAL A 278 10.83 15.20 -3.25
N SER A 279 12.05 15.70 -3.38
CA SER A 279 12.92 16.05 -2.26
C SER A 279 13.41 17.48 -2.38
N LEU A 280 13.73 18.09 -1.24
CA LEU A 280 14.21 19.45 -1.13
C LEU A 280 15.55 19.47 -0.39
N GLU A 281 16.52 20.20 -0.93
CA GLU A 281 17.83 20.44 -0.34
C GLU A 281 18.11 21.95 -0.28
N ALA A 282 18.92 22.37 0.69
CA ALA A 282 19.41 23.74 0.83
C ALA A 282 20.94 23.73 0.82
N ASP A 283 21.55 24.78 0.27
CA ASP A 283 22.99 25.01 0.37
C ASP A 283 23.42 25.39 1.79
N GLN A 284 22.56 26.10 2.52
CA GLN A 284 22.72 26.48 3.92
C GLN A 284 21.35 26.69 4.59
N THR A 285 21.29 26.73 5.93
CA THR A 285 20.04 26.89 6.69
C THR A 285 19.92 28.19 7.47
N TYR A 286 20.87 29.10 7.33
CA TYR A 286 20.84 30.42 7.95
C TYR A 286 20.99 31.50 6.87
N LEU A 287 20.37 32.67 7.07
CA LEU A 287 20.45 33.80 6.15
C LEU A 287 21.80 34.52 6.21
N HIS A 288 22.86 33.84 5.80
CA HIS A 288 24.19 34.40 5.61
C HIS A 288 24.32 35.01 4.21
N GLY A 289 23.28 35.74 3.80
CA GLY A 289 22.99 36.08 2.41
C GLY A 289 21.81 35.27 1.85
N ASP A 290 21.77 35.12 0.53
CA ASP A 290 20.73 34.39 -0.19
C ASP A 290 20.90 32.88 0.04
N VAL A 291 19.85 32.19 0.48
CA VAL A 291 19.83 30.72 0.59
C VAL A 291 19.25 30.14 -0.70
N THR A 292 19.93 29.17 -1.31
CA THR A 292 19.42 28.47 -2.49
C THR A 292 18.78 27.14 -2.09
N LEU A 293 17.47 27.06 -2.25
CA LEU A 293 16.69 25.84 -2.14
C LEU A 293 16.57 25.19 -3.51
N LYS A 294 16.81 23.87 -3.59
CA LYS A 294 16.72 23.11 -4.83
C LYS A 294 15.80 21.89 -4.67
N ALA A 295 14.78 21.84 -5.50
CA ALA A 295 13.86 20.72 -5.60
C ALA A 295 14.40 19.67 -6.58
N ALA A 296 14.35 18.40 -6.19
CA ALA A 296 14.58 17.27 -7.08
C ALA A 296 13.29 16.47 -7.20
N ALA A 297 12.78 16.37 -8.44
CA ALA A 297 11.59 15.60 -8.76
C ALA A 297 11.93 14.39 -9.66
N SER A 298 11.31 13.25 -9.39
CA SER A 298 11.50 12.02 -10.17
C SER A 298 10.17 11.29 -10.41
N HIS A 299 10.10 10.60 -11.53
CA HIS A 299 8.90 9.88 -11.97
C HIS A 299 9.28 8.75 -12.95
N ASP A 300 8.55 7.64 -12.92
CA ASP A 300 8.85 6.45 -13.74
C ASP A 300 8.44 6.58 -15.22
N ALA A 301 7.56 7.52 -15.53
CA ALA A 301 7.20 7.91 -16.89
C ALA A 301 7.96 9.18 -17.33
N THR A 302 8.13 9.35 -18.64
CA THR A 302 8.63 10.60 -19.22
C THR A 302 7.60 11.72 -19.06
N VAL A 303 7.91 12.70 -18.22
CA VAL A 303 7.01 13.80 -17.84
C VAL A 303 7.74 15.14 -17.78
N THR A 304 6.97 16.22 -17.72
CA THR A 304 7.41 17.55 -17.28
C THR A 304 6.85 17.85 -15.89
N TYR A 305 7.52 18.73 -15.15
CA TYR A 305 7.12 19.11 -13.79
C TYR A 305 6.67 20.57 -13.72
N THR A 306 5.70 20.82 -12.84
CA THR A 306 5.29 22.16 -12.43
C THR A 306 5.50 22.31 -10.93
N TYR A 307 6.13 23.39 -10.50
CA TYR A 307 6.47 23.65 -9.11
C TYR A 307 5.62 24.80 -8.55
N GLN A 308 5.29 24.73 -7.26
CA GLN A 308 4.76 25.83 -6.47
C GLN A 308 5.41 25.83 -5.09
N TRP A 309 6.12 26.91 -4.76
CA TRP A 309 6.80 27.05 -3.48
C TRP A 309 5.88 27.60 -2.39
N TYR A 310 6.17 27.23 -1.15
CA TYR A 310 5.47 27.68 0.05
C TYR A 310 6.46 28.14 1.11
N LYS A 311 6.10 29.20 1.85
CA LYS A 311 6.76 29.68 3.07
C LYS A 311 5.74 29.71 4.19
N ASP A 312 6.01 29.04 5.30
CA ASP A 312 5.13 28.96 6.48
C ASP A 312 3.70 28.50 6.11
N GLY A 313 3.61 27.60 5.14
CA GLY A 313 2.35 27.07 4.60
C GLY A 313 1.60 28.01 3.64
N GLN A 314 2.12 29.21 3.36
CA GLN A 314 1.55 30.16 2.40
C GLN A 314 2.27 30.06 1.05
N ALA A 315 1.50 30.05 -0.04
CA ALA A 315 2.08 30.00 -1.38
C ALA A 315 2.89 31.26 -1.67
N ILE A 316 4.07 31.09 -2.26
CA ILE A 316 4.92 32.18 -2.71
C ILE A 316 4.57 32.47 -4.18
N ASP A 317 3.95 33.63 -4.41
CA ASP A 317 3.44 33.99 -5.73
C ASP A 317 4.52 34.00 -6.81
N GLY A 318 4.25 33.30 -7.92
CA GLY A 318 5.10 33.31 -9.12
C GLY A 318 6.37 32.45 -9.03
N GLN A 319 6.63 31.80 -7.89
CA GLN A 319 7.79 30.91 -7.73
C GLN A 319 7.45 29.51 -8.26
N THR A 320 7.88 29.22 -9.49
CA THR A 320 7.55 27.97 -10.22
C THR A 320 8.76 27.25 -10.81
N SER A 321 9.97 27.72 -10.49
CA SER A 321 11.23 27.07 -10.85
C SER A 321 11.53 25.88 -9.91
N ASP A 322 12.42 25.00 -10.35
CA ASP A 322 12.99 23.90 -9.55
C ASP A 322 13.97 24.38 -8.47
N SER A 323 14.28 25.68 -8.44
CA SER A 323 15.05 26.34 -7.39
C SER A 323 14.35 27.59 -6.88
N LEU A 324 14.54 27.91 -5.60
CA LEU A 324 14.09 29.13 -4.97
C LEU A 324 15.26 29.78 -4.21
N THR A 325 15.39 31.10 -4.34
CA THR A 325 16.26 31.89 -3.46
C THR A 325 15.45 32.39 -2.28
N ALA A 326 15.72 31.87 -1.09
CA ALA A 326 15.10 32.33 0.15
C ALA A 326 15.92 33.49 0.74
N THR A 327 15.24 34.60 1.04
CA THR A 327 15.81 35.83 1.62
C THR A 327 15.23 36.16 2.99
N GLU A 328 14.37 35.30 3.51
CA GLU A 328 13.68 35.48 4.78
C GLU A 328 13.67 34.17 5.56
N ALA A 329 13.76 34.26 6.88
CA ALA A 329 13.63 33.10 7.76
C ALA A 329 12.20 32.55 7.66
N GLY A 330 12.06 31.23 7.81
CA GLY A 330 10.77 30.54 7.73
C GLY A 330 10.92 29.08 7.30
N SER A 331 9.78 28.39 7.28
CA SER A 331 9.66 27.00 6.88
C SER A 331 9.28 26.90 5.40
N TYR A 332 10.13 26.27 4.59
CA TYR A 332 9.93 26.14 3.14
C TYR A 332 9.57 24.71 2.72
N THR A 333 8.58 24.60 1.83
CA THR A 333 8.23 23.37 1.10
C THR A 333 7.95 23.69 -0.38
N VAL A 334 7.94 22.68 -1.22
CA VAL A 334 7.51 22.79 -2.62
C VAL A 334 6.54 21.68 -2.97
N LYS A 335 5.46 22.03 -3.68
CA LYS A 335 4.54 21.07 -4.29
C LYS A 335 4.83 20.92 -5.77
N VAL A 336 4.85 19.69 -6.24
CA VAL A 336 5.18 19.34 -7.61
C VAL A 336 4.12 18.41 -8.20
N ALA A 337 3.64 18.75 -9.39
CA ALA A 337 2.83 17.86 -10.22
C ALA A 337 3.60 17.46 -11.49
N ALA A 338 3.33 16.26 -11.98
CA ALA A 338 3.87 15.74 -13.23
C ALA A 338 2.83 15.82 -14.36
N SER A 339 3.27 16.04 -15.59
CA SER A 339 2.41 15.94 -16.78
C SER A 339 3.11 15.19 -17.92
N ASP A 340 2.39 14.31 -18.60
CA ASP A 340 2.84 13.64 -19.83
C ASP A 340 2.37 14.36 -21.11
N GLY A 341 1.79 15.55 -20.96
CA GLY A 341 1.16 16.34 -22.03
C GLY A 341 -0.33 16.06 -22.24
N THR A 342 -0.87 14.97 -21.66
CA THR A 342 -2.31 14.64 -21.72
C THR A 342 -2.91 14.55 -20.32
N LEU A 343 -2.25 13.82 -19.42
CA LEU A 343 -2.63 13.65 -18.03
C LEU A 343 -1.76 14.55 -17.13
N THR A 344 -2.33 14.92 -15.99
CA THR A 344 -1.64 15.62 -14.91
C THR A 344 -1.83 14.80 -13.64
N SER A 345 -0.75 14.56 -12.90
CA SER A 345 -0.79 13.83 -11.64
C SER A 345 -1.41 14.66 -10.52
N ALA A 346 -1.71 14.02 -9.40
CA ALA A 346 -1.83 14.75 -8.14
C ALA A 346 -0.49 15.42 -7.76
N GLU A 347 -0.55 16.46 -6.92
CA GLU A 347 0.64 17.10 -6.38
C GLU A 347 1.28 16.24 -5.28
N ALA A 348 2.61 16.21 -5.25
CA ALA A 348 3.41 15.70 -4.14
C ALA A 348 4.16 16.86 -3.47
N GLU A 349 4.21 16.84 -2.13
CA GLU A 349 4.91 17.84 -1.33
C GLU A 349 6.28 17.31 -0.87
N SER A 350 7.28 18.18 -0.87
CA SER A 350 8.64 17.85 -0.40
C SER A 350 8.72 17.71 1.12
N ASN A 351 9.89 17.27 1.61
CA ASN A 351 10.30 17.55 2.99
C ASN A 351 10.36 19.07 3.26
N THR A 352 10.27 19.44 4.53
CA THR A 352 10.40 20.81 5.01
C THR A 352 11.85 21.17 5.30
N ILE A 353 12.26 22.37 4.91
CA ILE A 353 13.52 22.99 5.34
C ILE A 353 13.19 24.27 6.11
N VAL A 354 13.78 24.43 7.29
CA VAL A 354 13.66 25.66 8.07
C VAL A 354 14.90 26.51 7.83
N ILE A 355 14.68 27.75 7.41
CA ILE A 355 15.70 28.78 7.28
C ILE A 355 15.62 29.68 8.51
N PHE A 356 16.74 29.82 9.20
CA PHE A 356 16.90 30.65 10.38
C PHE A 356 17.44 32.04 10.02
N ASP A 357 17.18 33.00 10.88
CA ASP A 357 17.75 34.34 10.75
C ASP A 357 19.24 34.33 11.15
N CYS A 358 19.99 35.30 10.68
CA CYS A 358 21.40 35.48 11.02
C CYS A 358 21.55 36.53 12.12
N SER A 359 21.41 36.10 13.38
CA SER A 359 21.54 36.99 14.55
C SER A 359 22.91 37.69 14.61
N SER A 360 23.97 37.04 14.12
CA SER A 360 25.34 37.56 14.07
C SER A 360 25.49 38.75 13.12
N ALA A 361 24.65 38.87 12.09
CA ALA A 361 24.66 40.01 11.16
C ALA A 361 24.31 41.34 11.83
N ALA A 362 23.77 41.32 13.05
CA ALA A 362 23.51 42.52 13.84
C ALA A 362 24.77 43.15 14.47
N PHE A 363 25.91 42.46 14.45
CA PHE A 363 27.15 42.88 15.12
C PHE A 363 28.25 43.25 14.13
N ASP A 364 28.86 44.42 14.33
CA ASP A 364 29.84 45.01 13.39
C ASP A 364 31.19 44.26 13.37
N ASP A 365 31.50 43.46 14.39
CA ASP A 365 32.77 42.77 14.58
C ASP A 365 32.69 41.24 14.45
N LEU A 366 31.52 40.71 14.08
CA LEU A 366 31.35 39.31 13.69
C LEU A 366 31.58 39.15 12.19
N ASN A 367 32.57 38.34 11.82
CA ASN A 367 32.76 37.94 10.43
C ASN A 367 31.86 36.74 10.12
N LEU A 368 30.88 36.93 9.23
CA LEU A 368 29.91 35.89 8.85
C LEU A 368 30.55 34.70 8.11
N GLU A 369 31.79 34.83 7.65
CA GLU A 369 32.57 33.75 7.03
C GLU A 369 33.54 33.07 8.01
N ALA A 370 33.55 33.48 9.29
CA ALA A 370 34.46 32.90 10.28
C ALA A 370 33.92 31.61 10.89
N TRP A 371 34.83 30.75 11.34
CA TRP A 371 34.54 29.45 11.95
C TRP A 371 33.57 29.49 13.14
N TYR A 372 33.49 30.63 13.84
CA TYR A 372 32.64 30.80 15.03
C TYR A 372 31.23 31.27 14.69
N HIS A 373 30.93 31.55 13.42
CA HIS A 373 29.71 32.23 13.03
C HIS A 373 28.42 31.48 13.39
N GLU A 374 28.35 30.20 13.01
CA GLU A 374 27.22 29.33 13.36
C GLU A 374 27.01 29.28 14.87
N ALA A 375 28.11 29.18 15.62
CA ALA A 375 28.07 29.18 17.07
C ALA A 375 27.60 30.50 17.68
N THR A 376 28.01 31.65 17.11
CA THR A 376 27.54 32.96 17.57
C THR A 376 26.05 33.14 17.26
N ASP A 377 25.59 32.69 16.09
CA ASP A 377 24.15 32.66 15.76
C ASP A 377 23.37 31.80 16.75
N TYR A 378 23.87 30.62 17.07
CA TYR A 378 23.22 29.70 18.01
C TYR A 378 23.03 30.35 19.38
N VAL A 379 24.10 30.89 19.99
CA VAL A 379 24.02 31.46 21.34
C VAL A 379 23.23 32.76 21.40
N LEU A 380 23.22 33.56 20.32
CA LEU A 380 22.41 34.78 20.24
C LEU A 380 20.92 34.44 20.07
N THR A 381 20.60 33.50 19.19
CA THR A 381 19.22 33.10 18.90
C THR A 381 18.56 32.41 20.10
N ASN A 382 19.34 31.67 20.88
CA ASN A 382 18.87 31.02 22.11
C ASN A 382 19.01 31.91 23.37
N GLU A 383 19.37 33.19 23.20
CA GLU A 383 19.55 34.16 24.31
C GLU A 383 20.55 33.70 25.39
N LEU A 384 21.49 32.80 25.03
CA LEU A 384 22.51 32.27 25.92
C LEU A 384 23.66 33.25 26.11
N MET A 385 23.99 34.01 25.07
CA MET A 385 24.97 35.09 25.12
C MET A 385 24.40 36.34 24.47
N GLU A 386 24.74 37.49 25.02
CA GLU A 386 24.44 38.81 24.44
C GLU A 386 25.70 39.52 23.98
N GLY A 387 25.55 40.42 23.01
CA GLY A 387 26.60 41.37 22.65
C GLY A 387 26.50 42.67 23.44
N TYR A 388 27.38 43.60 23.13
CA TYR A 388 27.50 44.88 23.83
C TYR A 388 26.61 45.96 23.19
N PRO A 389 26.23 47.01 23.96
CA PRO A 389 25.42 48.12 23.46
C PRO A 389 26.03 48.89 22.27
N ASP A 390 27.33 48.74 22.04
CA ASP A 390 28.08 49.35 20.92
C ASP A 390 27.99 48.52 19.61
N LYS A 391 27.08 47.53 19.55
CA LYS A 391 26.91 46.59 18.43
C LYS A 391 28.11 45.69 18.16
N THR A 392 28.90 45.39 19.19
CA THR A 392 29.98 44.41 19.09
C THR A 392 29.66 43.14 19.88
N PHE A 393 30.08 41.99 19.39
CA PHE A 393 30.08 40.73 20.14
C PHE A 393 31.42 40.50 20.84
N LYS A 394 32.51 41.07 20.34
CA LYS A 394 33.90 40.89 20.80
C LYS A 394 34.34 39.42 20.79
N PRO A 395 34.35 38.74 19.62
CA PRO A 395 34.59 37.29 19.53
C PRO A 395 35.94 36.86 20.10
N ASN A 396 36.95 37.74 20.05
CA ASN A 396 38.30 37.46 20.56
C ASN A 396 38.55 37.93 22.00
N ALA A 397 37.58 38.60 22.64
CA ALA A 397 37.71 38.95 24.05
C ALA A 397 37.65 37.70 24.91
N HIS A 398 38.46 37.67 25.96
CA HIS A 398 38.37 36.63 26.98
C HIS A 398 37.09 36.80 27.79
N LEU A 399 36.55 35.67 28.24
CA LEU A 399 35.32 35.61 29.00
C LEU A 399 35.65 35.37 30.48
N SER A 400 34.97 36.08 31.38
CA SER A 400 35.21 35.94 32.82
C SER A 400 34.47 34.74 33.41
N ARG A 401 34.93 34.25 34.56
CA ARG A 401 34.28 33.16 35.30
C ARG A 401 32.80 33.45 35.59
N ALA A 402 32.47 34.68 35.99
CA ALA A 402 31.09 35.09 36.24
C ALA A 402 30.22 35.02 34.97
N ILE A 403 30.75 35.43 33.81
CA ILE A 403 29.99 35.35 32.55
C ILE A 403 29.69 33.88 32.19
N LEU A 404 30.62 32.95 32.40
CA LEU A 404 30.40 31.54 32.03
C LEU A 404 29.25 30.95 32.84
N VAL A 405 29.24 31.24 34.13
CA VAL A 405 28.18 30.81 35.04
C VAL A 405 26.85 31.49 34.71
N GLN A 406 26.86 32.78 34.33
CA GLN A 406 25.65 33.47 33.88
C GLN A 406 25.01 32.80 32.66
N ILE A 407 25.83 32.36 31.68
CA ILE A 407 25.34 31.65 30.49
C ILE A 407 24.59 30.37 30.90
N LEU A 408 25.17 29.58 31.81
CA LEU A 408 24.56 28.34 32.31
C LEU A 408 23.31 28.61 33.15
N TYR A 409 23.31 29.66 33.96
CA TYR A 409 22.14 30.09 34.72
C TYR A 409 20.98 30.50 33.82
N ASN A 410 21.25 31.29 32.78
CA ASN A 410 20.24 31.65 31.78
C ASN A 410 19.72 30.40 31.05
N LYS A 411 20.62 29.47 30.70
CA LYS A 411 20.26 28.18 30.08
C LYS A 411 19.34 27.34 30.97
N ASP A 412 19.52 27.36 32.29
CA ASP A 412 18.66 26.65 33.25
C ASP A 412 17.35 27.40 33.55
N GLY A 413 17.08 28.50 32.85
CA GLY A 413 15.86 29.30 32.98
C GLY A 413 15.88 30.31 34.11
N ALA A 414 17.07 30.73 34.55
CA ALA A 414 17.28 31.69 35.65
C ALA A 414 16.52 31.31 36.95
N PRO A 415 16.81 30.14 37.55
CA PRO A 415 16.12 29.66 38.73
C PRO A 415 16.26 30.61 39.93
N GLU A 416 15.17 30.81 40.68
CA GLU A 416 15.18 31.68 41.87
C GLU A 416 16.16 31.16 42.94
N VAL A 417 17.05 32.04 43.39
CA VAL A 417 18.01 31.77 44.47
C VAL A 417 17.64 32.51 45.74
N THR A 418 18.07 31.96 46.88
CA THR A 418 17.93 32.64 48.19
C THR A 418 19.22 32.52 48.99
N GLY A 419 19.54 33.56 49.76
CA GLY A 419 20.74 33.63 50.59
C GLY A 419 21.80 34.57 50.02
N THR A 420 23.03 34.42 50.51
CA THR A 420 24.23 35.11 50.03
C THR A 420 25.36 34.09 49.96
N ASP A 421 26.29 34.26 49.04
CA ASP A 421 27.53 33.51 49.06
C ASP A 421 28.49 34.04 50.14
N GLU A 422 29.57 33.29 50.41
CA GLU A 422 30.60 33.66 51.40
C GLU A 422 31.79 34.41 50.76
N TYR A 423 31.73 34.66 49.45
CA TYR A 423 32.82 35.32 48.74
C TYR A 423 32.82 36.82 49.04
N THR A 424 34.01 37.38 49.22
CA THR A 424 34.19 38.79 49.61
C THR A 424 34.36 39.72 48.41
N ASP A 425 34.57 39.14 47.23
CA ASP A 425 34.76 39.81 45.94
C ASP A 425 33.54 39.70 45.01
N THR A 426 32.44 39.14 45.50
CA THR A 426 31.12 39.14 44.86
C THR A 426 30.28 40.27 45.47
N GLU A 427 29.98 41.30 44.67
CA GLU A 427 29.11 42.38 45.15
C GLU A 427 27.65 41.91 45.19
N ASN A 428 26.98 42.15 46.32
CA ASN A 428 25.53 41.94 46.44
C ASN A 428 24.80 42.73 45.35
N ASP A 429 23.79 42.12 44.73
CA ASP A 429 22.98 42.68 43.64
C ASP A 429 23.77 43.00 42.35
N ALA A 430 25.02 42.52 42.21
CA ALA A 430 25.73 42.55 40.94
C ALA A 430 24.98 41.71 39.89
N TRP A 431 25.14 42.05 38.62
CA TRP A 431 24.44 41.37 37.51
C TRP A 431 24.68 39.85 37.45
N TYR A 432 25.79 39.37 38.02
CA TYR A 432 26.15 37.95 38.10
C TYR A 432 25.85 37.30 39.46
N SER A 433 25.42 38.06 40.47
CA SER A 433 25.36 37.59 41.86
C SER A 433 24.44 36.37 42.01
N ASP A 434 23.24 36.40 41.42
CA ASP A 434 22.31 35.27 41.45
C ASP A 434 22.88 34.02 40.75
N ALA A 435 23.54 34.20 39.61
CA ALA A 435 24.13 33.10 38.85
C ALA A 435 25.30 32.45 39.62
N VAL A 436 26.17 33.25 40.25
CA VAL A 436 27.28 32.76 41.08
C VAL A 436 26.74 32.01 42.30
N LEU A 437 25.71 32.55 42.96
CA LEU A 437 25.06 31.91 44.10
C LEU A 437 24.43 30.57 43.70
N TRP A 438 23.65 30.55 42.62
CA TRP A 438 23.03 29.33 42.08
C TRP A 438 24.07 28.25 41.77
N ALA A 439 25.12 28.60 41.03
CA ALA A 439 26.11 27.63 40.62
C ALA A 439 26.95 27.11 41.79
N THR A 440 27.19 27.93 42.80
CA THR A 440 27.86 27.51 44.04
C THR A 440 26.95 26.58 44.85
N GLN A 441 25.66 26.88 44.99
CA GLN A 441 24.70 26.07 45.74
C GLN A 441 24.43 24.69 45.12
N ASN A 442 24.65 24.55 43.81
CA ASN A 442 24.46 23.31 43.06
C ASN A 442 25.76 22.61 42.68
N ASP A 443 26.89 22.99 43.31
CA ASP A 443 28.21 22.39 43.09
C ASP A 443 28.71 22.46 41.62
N ILE A 444 28.17 23.40 40.83
CA ILE A 444 28.55 23.63 39.42
C ILE A 444 29.89 24.36 39.33
N ILE A 445 30.19 25.24 40.29
CA ILE A 445 31.45 25.97 40.38
C ILE A 445 31.89 26.13 41.83
N GLU A 446 33.21 26.19 42.03
CA GLU A 446 33.85 26.53 43.31
C GLU A 446 34.68 27.81 43.13
N GLY A 447 34.78 28.61 44.20
CA GLY A 447 35.74 29.70 44.30
C GLY A 447 37.18 29.20 44.34
N TYR A 448 38.13 30.14 44.27
CA TYR A 448 39.55 29.82 44.47
C TYR A 448 39.83 29.37 45.91
N ASP A 449 39.09 29.93 46.86
CA ASP A 449 39.07 29.54 48.27
C ASP A 449 37.69 29.86 48.90
N GLU A 450 37.56 29.63 50.21
CA GLU A 450 36.32 29.85 50.98
C GLU A 450 35.77 31.29 50.90
N SER A 451 36.59 32.27 50.51
CA SER A 451 36.25 33.70 50.56
C SER A 451 36.51 34.47 49.25
N HIS A 452 36.97 33.80 48.19
CA HIS A 452 37.37 34.44 46.94
C HIS A 452 36.91 33.67 45.70
N PHE A 453 36.09 34.30 44.86
CA PHE A 453 35.52 33.68 43.65
C PHE A 453 36.28 34.03 42.35
N GLY A 454 36.72 35.28 42.22
CA GLY A 454 37.30 35.86 41.01
C GLY A 454 36.28 36.08 39.89
N PRO A 455 35.23 36.92 40.06
CA PRO A 455 34.16 37.06 39.06
C PRO A 455 34.63 37.67 37.73
N ASP A 456 35.60 38.58 37.78
CA ASP A 456 36.16 39.26 36.61
C ASP A 456 37.39 38.54 36.01
N ASP A 457 37.88 37.49 36.67
CA ASP A 457 39.02 36.73 36.19
C ASP A 457 38.63 35.91 34.96
N ASN A 458 39.51 35.91 33.96
CA ASN A 458 39.30 35.13 32.74
C ASN A 458 39.25 33.64 33.07
N VAL A 459 38.25 32.95 32.54
CA VAL A 459 38.14 31.50 32.72
C VAL A 459 39.19 30.79 31.89
N THR A 460 39.97 29.93 32.54
CA THR A 460 40.91 29.05 31.84
C THR A 460 40.16 27.88 31.21
N ARG A 461 40.72 27.28 30.15
CA ARG A 461 40.08 26.16 29.44
C ARG A 461 39.85 24.94 30.33
N GLU A 462 40.77 24.64 31.24
CA GLU A 462 40.60 23.54 32.21
C GLU A 462 39.49 23.84 33.24
N GLN A 463 39.31 25.10 33.64
CA GLN A 463 38.21 25.49 34.53
C GLN A 463 36.87 25.44 33.80
N MET A 464 36.83 25.89 32.55
CA MET A 464 35.63 25.85 31.72
C MET A 464 35.11 24.41 31.56
N VAL A 465 35.97 23.44 31.23
CA VAL A 465 35.52 22.03 31.13
C VAL A 465 35.10 21.46 32.48
N ALA A 466 35.77 21.84 33.58
CA ALA A 466 35.36 21.42 34.92
C ALA A 466 33.97 21.93 35.29
N ILE A 467 33.66 23.19 34.96
CA ILE A 467 32.34 23.79 35.18
C ILE A 467 31.27 23.10 34.33
N LEU A 468 31.54 22.87 33.03
CA LEU A 468 30.60 22.18 32.14
C LEU A 468 30.35 20.72 32.56
N TYR A 469 31.37 20.02 33.02
CA TYR A 469 31.26 18.65 33.54
C TYR A 469 30.37 18.57 34.78
N ARG A 470 30.56 19.50 35.72
CA ARG A 470 29.73 19.60 36.94
C ARG A 470 28.31 20.04 36.63
N TYR A 471 28.13 20.94 35.66
CA TYR A 471 26.80 21.30 35.16
C TYR A 471 26.09 20.09 34.54
N ALA A 472 26.77 19.29 33.72
CA ALA A 472 26.22 18.05 33.17
C ALA A 472 25.80 17.07 34.28
N ASP A 473 26.63 16.89 35.31
CA ASP A 473 26.29 16.07 36.50
C ASP A 473 25.05 16.59 37.22
N TYR A 474 24.97 17.90 37.47
CA TYR A 474 23.79 18.56 38.05
C TYR A 474 22.52 18.33 37.21
N LYS A 475 22.63 18.34 35.88
CA LYS A 475 21.51 18.05 34.97
C LYS A 475 21.17 16.56 34.88
N GLY A 476 21.96 15.68 35.50
CA GLY A 476 21.78 14.22 35.47
C GLY A 476 22.15 13.59 34.13
N VAL A 477 23.01 14.26 33.36
CA VAL A 477 23.56 13.77 32.10
C VAL A 477 24.60 12.67 32.38
N ASP A 478 24.76 11.71 31.45
CA ASP A 478 25.83 10.72 31.55
C ASP A 478 27.20 11.36 31.33
N ILE A 479 28.01 11.40 32.40
CA ILE A 479 29.37 11.96 32.41
C ILE A 479 30.47 10.88 32.39
N SER A 480 30.12 9.66 31.98
CA SER A 480 31.05 8.52 31.99
C SER A 480 31.96 8.44 30.76
N ALA A 481 31.68 9.20 29.71
CA ALA A 481 32.53 9.27 28.53
C ALA A 481 33.94 9.76 28.87
N SER A 482 34.96 9.16 28.25
CA SER A 482 36.36 9.46 28.54
C SER A 482 37.24 9.21 27.32
N ALA A 483 38.02 10.21 26.94
CA ALA A 483 38.99 10.15 25.85
C ALA A 483 40.44 10.20 26.37
N ASP A 484 41.38 9.73 25.55
CA ASP A 484 42.80 9.81 25.87
C ASP A 484 43.34 11.23 25.60
N LEU A 485 43.81 11.92 26.65
CA LEU A 485 44.37 13.27 26.53
C LEU A 485 45.78 13.27 25.93
N THR A 486 46.48 12.13 25.83
CA THR A 486 47.85 12.07 25.30
C THR A 486 47.96 12.47 23.82
N GLN A 487 46.82 12.65 23.15
CA GLN A 487 46.73 13.29 21.83
C GLN A 487 47.15 14.77 21.85
N PHE A 488 47.10 15.44 23.00
CA PHE A 488 47.55 16.82 23.19
C PHE A 488 48.97 16.87 23.73
N THR A 489 49.79 17.75 23.15
CA THR A 489 51.22 17.85 23.48
C THR A 489 51.52 18.40 24.88
N ASP A 490 50.55 19.07 25.51
CA ASP A 490 50.60 19.68 26.83
C ASP A 490 49.63 19.02 27.84
N ALA A 491 49.24 17.77 27.59
CA ALA A 491 48.32 17.03 28.46
C ALA A 491 48.83 16.88 29.91
N ASP A 492 50.14 16.92 30.12
CA ASP A 492 50.78 16.88 31.44
C ASP A 492 50.61 18.19 32.24
N GLN A 493 50.14 19.26 31.61
CA GLN A 493 49.85 20.55 32.26
C GLN A 493 48.40 20.67 32.75
N VAL A 494 47.54 19.68 32.44
CA VAL A 494 46.16 19.64 32.94
C VAL A 494 46.20 19.38 34.45
N SER A 495 45.54 20.25 35.22
CA SER A 495 45.48 20.08 36.68
C SER A 495 44.73 18.82 37.07
N GLU A 496 45.10 18.19 38.18
CA GLU A 496 44.51 16.92 38.65
C GLU A 496 42.97 16.97 38.71
N TYR A 497 42.40 18.08 39.20
CA TYR A 497 40.94 18.26 39.28
C TYR A 497 40.25 18.33 37.91
N ALA A 498 40.98 18.70 36.85
CA ALA A 498 40.45 18.91 35.51
C ALA A 498 40.71 17.72 34.57
N VAL A 499 41.46 16.69 34.99
CA VAL A 499 41.77 15.53 34.14
C VAL A 499 40.51 14.82 33.69
N VAL A 500 39.63 14.43 34.62
CA VAL A 500 38.37 13.73 34.29
C VAL A 500 37.43 14.62 33.46
N PRO A 501 37.16 15.89 33.85
CA PRO A 501 36.39 16.81 33.02
C PRO A 501 36.94 17.01 31.59
N ALA A 502 38.26 17.13 31.44
CA ALA A 502 38.89 17.30 30.12
C ALA A 502 38.76 16.03 29.27
N GLN A 503 38.92 14.84 29.86
CA GLN A 503 38.71 13.57 29.15
C GLN A 503 37.28 13.44 28.64
N TRP A 504 36.30 13.80 29.46
CA TRP A 504 34.89 13.80 29.09
C TRP A 504 34.60 14.81 27.98
N ALA A 505 35.04 16.07 28.14
CA ALA A 505 34.79 17.12 27.14
C ALA A 505 35.39 16.80 25.76
N VAL A 506 36.49 16.07 25.71
CA VAL A 506 37.09 15.60 24.44
C VAL A 506 36.33 14.41 23.86
N ALA A 507 35.86 13.49 24.71
CA ALA A 507 35.04 12.35 24.28
C ALA A 507 33.71 12.81 23.66
N GLU A 508 33.07 13.81 24.28
CA GLU A 508 31.83 14.43 23.81
C GLU A 508 32.05 15.47 22.69
N LYS A 509 33.29 15.62 22.21
CA LYS A 509 33.69 16.56 21.15
C LYS A 509 33.38 18.02 21.44
N LEU A 510 33.23 18.39 22.71
CA LEU A 510 33.13 19.78 23.13
C LEU A 510 34.46 20.49 22.83
N ILE A 511 35.58 19.83 23.07
CA ILE A 511 36.92 20.31 22.77
C ILE A 511 37.64 19.37 21.80
N GLU A 512 38.15 19.93 20.70
CA GLU A 512 38.96 19.21 19.71
C GLU A 512 40.46 19.55 19.80
N GLY A 513 40.83 20.47 20.69
CA GLY A 513 42.19 21.03 20.79
C GLY A 513 42.36 22.33 20.02
N MET A 514 43.59 22.84 20.03
CA MET A 514 44.02 24.01 19.28
C MET A 514 44.79 23.58 18.02
N ASP A 515 44.91 24.48 17.03
CA ASP A 515 45.61 24.20 15.77
C ASP A 515 47.08 23.78 15.93
N ASP A 516 47.72 24.15 17.04
CA ASP A 516 49.09 23.78 17.37
C ASP A 516 49.21 22.39 18.05
N GLY A 517 48.09 21.67 18.19
CA GLY A 517 48.04 20.35 18.81
C GLY A 517 48.06 20.37 20.34
N THR A 518 47.73 21.51 20.96
CA THR A 518 47.61 21.65 22.42
C THR A 518 46.16 21.59 22.90
N PHE A 519 45.97 21.20 24.16
CA PHE A 519 44.74 21.42 24.90
C PHE A 519 44.68 22.86 25.45
N SER A 520 45.83 23.43 25.81
CA SER A 520 46.00 24.75 26.42
C SER A 520 45.24 24.91 27.75
N PRO A 521 45.50 24.08 28.78
CA PRO A 521 44.66 24.01 29.99
C PRO A 521 44.63 25.34 30.77
N LYS A 522 45.77 26.06 30.81
CA LYS A 522 45.92 27.36 31.47
C LYS A 522 45.60 28.55 30.56
N GLY A 523 45.30 28.30 29.30
CA GLY A 523 44.91 29.34 28.34
C GLY A 523 43.50 29.85 28.62
N ASN A 524 43.26 31.13 28.36
CA ASN A 524 41.94 31.73 28.51
C ASN A 524 41.10 31.50 27.24
N ALA A 525 39.86 31.07 27.41
CA ALA A 525 38.95 30.90 26.28
C ALA A 525 38.39 32.26 25.81
N THR A 526 38.26 32.43 24.49
CA THR A 526 37.59 33.62 23.92
C THR A 526 36.07 33.42 23.89
N ARG A 527 35.33 34.53 23.77
CA ARG A 527 33.86 34.49 23.62
C ARG A 527 33.40 33.63 22.44
N ALA A 528 34.08 33.69 21.30
CA ALA A 528 33.80 32.83 20.15
C ALA A 528 34.02 31.34 20.47
N GLN A 529 35.12 30.99 21.16
CA GLN A 529 35.38 29.61 21.55
C GLN A 529 34.31 29.08 22.52
N ILE A 530 33.87 29.91 23.46
CA ILE A 530 32.82 29.53 24.41
C ILE A 530 31.48 29.38 23.71
N ALA A 531 31.13 30.27 22.77
CA ALA A 531 29.92 30.10 21.97
C ALA A 531 29.91 28.74 21.24
N THR A 532 31.04 28.36 20.63
CA THR A 532 31.16 27.07 19.94
C THR A 532 31.06 25.89 20.89
N ILE A 533 31.66 25.99 22.08
CA ILE A 533 31.60 24.91 23.08
C ILE A 533 30.20 24.78 23.68
N ILE A 534 29.48 25.88 23.91
CA ILE A 534 28.09 25.87 24.39
C ILE A 534 27.15 25.28 23.33
N MET A 535 27.30 25.66 22.06
CA MET A 535 26.54 25.06 20.95
C MET A 535 26.77 23.54 20.91
N ARG A 536 28.03 23.10 20.90
CA ARG A 536 28.38 21.67 20.89
C ARG A 536 27.87 20.94 22.13
N TYR A 537 27.86 21.59 23.30
CA TYR A 537 27.27 21.02 24.51
C TYR A 537 25.78 20.75 24.29
N CYS A 538 25.02 21.73 23.79
CA CYS A 538 23.60 21.54 23.53
C CYS A 538 23.29 20.55 22.40
N GLU A 539 24.19 20.32 21.45
CA GLU A 539 23.97 19.41 20.32
C GLU A 539 24.43 17.97 20.56
N ASN A 540 25.51 17.80 21.33
CA ASN A 540 26.17 16.50 21.49
C ASN A 540 25.86 15.84 22.84
N VAL A 541 25.52 16.62 23.87
CA VAL A 541 25.40 16.15 25.25
C VAL A 541 23.94 16.12 25.72
N GLU A 542 23.14 17.09 25.29
CA GLU A 542 21.68 17.13 25.50
C GLU A 542 20.94 16.56 24.29
#